data_AF-A0AAW8UPF6-F1
#
_entry.id   AF-A0AAW8UPF6-F1
#
_cell.length_a   1.000
_cell.length_b   1.000
_cell.length_c   1.000
_cell.angle_alpha   90.00
_cell.angle_beta   90.00
_cell.angle_gamma   90.00
#
_symmetry.space_group_name_H-M   'P 1'
#
loop_
_entity.id
_entity.type
_entity.pdbx_description
1 polymer ?
#
loop_
_entity_poly.entity_id
_entity_poly.type
_entity_poly.pdbx_seq_one_letter_code
_entity_poly.pdbx_strand_id
1 'polypeptide(L)'
;MKSLSVIAILLTKVEGDSYMHDNSYENKSCKIISEFFEKNKYLSENFEVLSEYSMDDTNFIFDTVILSKNNKQPVFFIEEKKLESENHIVEEEVENYLSSLEIADFAIYFTDLDQFLLAPDADETKRKLPKEDFLDYLEELLLDTAKLISEQLSSGTEPEGDVELQGRIDDPYNPDEIKITQQLLSVKYMFELYEDNLIELSPDFQRQRVWKNVKQKSLLIESLILNIPIPAFYMYETFDGSFQIIDGQQRLDAIFGFLNGEYKLKGLEYLSNYEGLFFADLSKKMQGQIYRTQLSINTIDIRSPKRVVYDIFKRINTGGVPLNNQEMRNAISTKALREFYRDCSNLEEFQKATNYRIAKRRLEDQEMVLRFVSFFKAYDFDSHTIDYNYLSTAHLFNETHEYLMENPSKYDEYKEAFKVGLIRSFDLFGSIAFNKFVFYEDGSKKPTGFINKPLYTAFTVLLSDKEYDGIDLKIYSWKAEELLANKMKEYTFFNAISFGTNSSSNIRLLFKEVKEVIDECLKS
;
A
#
# COMPACT_ATOMS: atom_id res chain seq x y z
N MET A 1 -12.86 1.03 -5.78
CA MET A 1 -11.99 2.14 -5.32
C MET A 1 -12.13 2.27 -3.80
N LYS A 2 -11.31 1.59 -2.98
CA LYS A 2 -11.45 1.66 -1.51
C LYS A 2 -10.68 2.86 -0.97
N SER A 3 -11.37 3.99 -0.83
CA SER A 3 -10.89 5.09 0.02
C SER A 3 -10.89 4.62 1.47
N LEU A 4 -9.80 4.84 2.19
CA LEU A 4 -9.74 4.66 3.64
C LEU A 4 -10.62 5.73 4.29
N SER A 5 -11.91 5.44 4.37
CA SER A 5 -12.88 6.15 5.20
C SER A 5 -12.85 5.47 6.55
N VAL A 6 -11.87 5.75 7.42
CA VAL A 6 -11.84 5.19 8.78
C VAL A 6 -13.00 5.78 9.55
N ILE A 7 -14.12 5.07 9.56
CA ILE A 7 -15.37 5.48 10.19
C ILE A 7 -15.45 4.84 11.58
N ALA A 8 -15.42 5.65 12.63
CA ALA A 8 -15.90 5.21 13.93
C ALA A 8 -17.41 5.48 14.06
N ILE A 9 -18.16 4.47 14.46
CA ILE A 9 -19.60 4.59 14.77
C ILE A 9 -19.79 4.61 16.26
N LEU A 10 -20.42 5.65 16.82
CA LEU A 10 -20.87 5.65 18.21
C LEU A 10 -22.37 5.32 18.26
N LEU A 11 -22.76 4.29 19.02
CA LEU A 11 -24.16 3.92 19.24
C LEU A 11 -24.54 4.18 20.70
N THR A 12 -25.53 5.04 20.98
CA THR A 12 -26.00 5.30 22.36
C THR A 12 -27.15 4.37 22.73
N LYS A 13 -27.03 3.62 23.84
CA LYS A 13 -28.14 2.82 24.38
C LYS A 13 -29.18 3.74 25.04
N VAL A 14 -30.44 3.58 24.66
CA VAL A 14 -31.58 4.24 25.33
C VAL A 14 -32.35 3.21 26.15
N GLU A 15 -32.52 3.43 27.46
CA GLU A 15 -33.42 2.63 28.30
C GLU A 15 -34.76 3.35 28.50
N GLY A 16 -35.84 2.76 27.98
CA GLY A 16 -37.22 3.04 28.40
C GLY A 16 -38.23 3.47 27.32
N ASP A 17 -39.47 2.99 27.45
CA ASP A 17 -40.63 3.16 26.54
C ASP A 17 -41.31 4.55 26.56
N SER A 18 -40.64 5.63 26.94
CA SER A 18 -41.26 6.97 27.03
C SER A 18 -40.63 7.99 26.07
N TYR A 19 -40.81 7.82 24.75
CA TYR A 19 -40.15 8.67 23.74
C TYR A 19 -41.03 9.14 22.58
N MET A 20 -42.33 9.36 22.80
CA MET A 20 -43.23 9.75 21.70
C MET A 20 -43.56 11.25 21.58
N HIS A 21 -43.06 12.18 22.42
CA HIS A 21 -43.61 13.56 22.37
C HIS A 21 -42.72 14.77 22.72
N ASP A 22 -41.39 14.69 22.75
CA ASP A 22 -40.59 15.90 23.09
C ASP A 22 -39.45 16.18 22.09
N ASN A 23 -39.61 17.23 21.28
CA ASN A 23 -38.64 17.78 20.32
C ASN A 23 -37.46 18.53 21.01
N SER A 24 -37.20 18.26 22.30
CA SER A 24 -36.28 19.05 23.13
C SER A 24 -35.06 18.27 23.64
N TYR A 25 -34.87 17.02 23.22
CA TYR A 25 -33.61 16.32 23.46
C TYR A 25 -32.55 16.79 22.44
N GLU A 26 -31.80 17.84 22.80
CA GLU A 26 -30.44 18.01 22.26
C GLU A 26 -29.66 16.73 22.58
N ASN A 27 -29.23 15.99 21.56
CA ASN A 27 -28.46 14.78 21.76
C ASN A 27 -27.13 15.13 22.48
N LYS A 28 -26.96 14.65 23.71
CA LYS A 28 -25.80 15.00 24.55
C LYS A 28 -24.48 14.54 23.91
N SER A 29 -24.52 13.48 23.10
CA SER A 29 -23.38 12.95 22.36
C SER A 29 -22.91 13.92 21.28
N CYS A 30 -23.82 14.44 20.45
CA CYS A 30 -23.57 15.54 19.51
C CYS A 30 -22.90 16.74 20.19
N LYS A 31 -23.45 17.18 21.32
CA LYS A 31 -22.96 18.36 22.04
C LYS A 31 -21.53 18.17 22.55
N ILE A 32 -21.22 16.99 23.08
CA ILE A 32 -19.87 16.65 23.56
C ILE A 32 -18.86 16.65 22.40
N ILE A 33 -19.23 16.08 21.25
CA ILE A 33 -18.37 16.04 20.07
C ILE A 33 -18.17 17.44 19.48
N SER A 34 -19.24 18.21 19.31
CA SER A 34 -19.17 19.59 18.84
C SER A 34 -18.33 20.48 19.78
N GLU A 35 -18.53 20.39 21.10
CA GLU A 35 -17.70 21.11 22.08
C GLU A 35 -16.23 20.67 22.06
N PHE A 36 -15.95 19.40 21.78
CA PHE A 36 -14.59 18.88 21.62
C PHE A 36 -13.90 19.45 20.37
N PHE A 37 -14.59 19.49 19.22
CA PHE A 37 -14.07 20.09 17.99
C PHE A 37 -13.88 21.61 18.13
N GLU A 38 -14.78 22.31 18.81
CA GLU A 38 -14.63 23.74 19.10
C GLU A 38 -13.41 24.05 19.98
N LYS A 39 -13.07 23.16 20.92
CA LYS A 39 -11.89 23.29 21.78
C LYS A 39 -10.59 22.89 21.07
N ASN A 40 -10.67 22.03 20.06
CA ASN A 40 -9.52 21.57 19.30
C ASN A 40 -9.36 22.32 17.96
N LYS A 41 -8.55 23.39 18.01
CA LYS A 41 -8.30 24.29 16.85
C LYS A 41 -7.85 23.55 15.58
N TYR A 42 -6.98 22.54 15.72
CA TYR A 42 -6.52 21.75 14.56
C TYR A 42 -7.65 20.92 13.94
N LEU A 43 -8.50 20.29 14.76
CA LEU A 43 -9.60 19.46 14.28
C LEU A 43 -10.69 20.30 13.62
N SER A 44 -11.04 21.45 14.21
CA SER A 44 -12.01 22.39 13.63
C SER A 44 -11.53 23.05 12.33
N GLU A 45 -10.22 23.18 12.10
CA GLU A 45 -9.67 23.65 10.82
C GLU A 45 -9.76 22.59 9.70
N ASN A 46 -9.64 21.30 10.03
CA ASN A 46 -9.53 20.21 9.04
C ASN A 46 -10.83 19.42 8.80
N PHE A 47 -11.77 19.50 9.74
CA PHE A 47 -13.00 18.71 9.72
C PHE A 47 -14.22 19.60 10.00
N GLU A 48 -15.38 19.18 9.50
CA GLU A 48 -16.68 19.79 9.69
C GLU A 48 -17.60 18.77 10.35
N VAL A 49 -18.27 19.19 11.43
CA VAL A 49 -19.26 18.37 12.11
C VAL A 49 -20.62 18.77 11.56
N LEU A 50 -21.26 17.88 10.81
CA LEU A 50 -22.64 18.01 10.35
C LEU A 50 -23.57 17.24 11.30
N SER A 51 -24.55 17.94 11.84
CA SER A 51 -25.66 17.34 12.58
C SER A 51 -26.92 17.50 11.73
N GLU A 52 -27.28 16.48 10.94
CA GLU A 52 -28.54 16.47 10.17
C GLU A 52 -29.46 15.36 10.67
N TYR A 53 -30.58 15.76 11.28
CA TYR A 53 -31.72 14.88 11.53
C TYR A 53 -32.53 14.76 10.23
N SER A 54 -32.44 13.61 9.54
CA SER A 54 -33.35 13.27 8.44
C SER A 54 -34.01 11.93 8.72
N MET A 55 -35.34 11.92 8.87
CA MET A 55 -36.14 10.70 8.80
C MET A 55 -36.35 10.37 7.32
N ASP A 56 -35.66 9.37 6.81
CA ASP A 56 -36.07 8.70 5.56
C ASP A 56 -36.75 7.36 5.90
N ASP A 57 -37.56 6.85 4.97
CA ASP A 57 -38.46 5.67 5.05
C ASP A 57 -37.77 4.32 5.40
N THR A 58 -36.51 4.36 5.84
CA THR A 58 -35.65 3.21 6.16
C THR A 58 -35.45 2.97 7.66
N ASN A 59 -36.13 3.71 8.55
CA ASN A 59 -36.03 3.59 10.02
C ASN A 59 -34.65 3.92 10.63
N PHE A 60 -33.77 4.63 9.91
CA PHE A 60 -32.47 5.07 10.43
C PHE A 60 -32.50 6.54 10.89
N ILE A 61 -31.85 6.83 12.02
CA ILE A 61 -31.62 8.20 12.53
C ILE A 61 -30.11 8.39 12.68
N PHE A 62 -29.55 9.39 11.98
CA PHE A 62 -28.14 9.77 12.10
C PHE A 62 -28.01 10.93 13.10
N ASP A 63 -27.07 10.83 14.03
CA ASP A 63 -26.88 11.84 15.08
C ASP A 63 -25.76 12.84 14.72
N THR A 64 -24.60 12.36 14.25
CA THR A 64 -23.46 13.23 13.88
C THR A 64 -22.65 12.65 12.74
N VAL A 65 -22.29 13.48 11.77
CA VAL A 65 -21.38 13.15 10.66
C VAL A 65 -20.18 14.07 10.72
N ILE A 66 -18.96 13.52 10.68
CA ILE A 66 -17.74 14.35 10.62
C ILE A 66 -17.17 14.22 9.22
N LEU A 67 -17.15 15.33 8.49
CA LEU A 67 -16.59 15.42 7.14
C LEU A 67 -15.17 15.98 7.19
N SER A 68 -14.30 15.51 6.31
CA SER A 68 -13.07 16.25 6.01
C SER A 68 -13.43 17.50 5.19
N LYS A 69 -13.02 18.68 5.64
CA LYS A 69 -13.27 19.94 4.91
C LYS A 69 -12.60 19.99 3.54
N ASN A 70 -11.49 19.27 3.36
CA ASN A 70 -10.72 19.30 2.11
C ASN A 70 -11.36 18.48 0.99
N ASN A 71 -12.06 17.38 1.32
CA ASN A 71 -12.55 16.42 0.32
C ASN A 71 -14.06 16.17 0.39
N LYS A 72 -14.76 16.76 1.38
CA LYS A 72 -16.17 16.49 1.72
C LYS A 72 -16.52 15.00 1.84
N GLN A 73 -15.53 14.17 2.14
CA GLN A 73 -15.75 12.76 2.37
C GLN A 73 -16.08 12.52 3.85
N PRO A 74 -17.06 11.65 4.14
CA PRO A 74 -17.39 11.29 5.49
C PRO A 74 -16.24 10.50 6.10
N VAL A 75 -15.73 11.05 7.20
CA VAL A 75 -14.67 10.44 7.98
C VAL A 75 -15.30 9.69 9.15
N PHE A 76 -16.46 10.12 9.68
CA PHE A 76 -17.17 9.43 10.75
C PHE A 76 -18.69 9.48 10.57
N PHE A 77 -19.40 8.46 11.08
CA PHE A 77 -20.86 8.33 11.07
C PHE A 77 -21.36 7.95 12.48
N ILE A 78 -22.41 8.56 12.99
CA ILE A 78 -23.04 8.19 14.28
C ILE A 78 -24.52 7.85 14.02
N GLU A 79 -24.97 6.68 14.46
CA GLU A 79 -26.34 6.18 14.29
C GLU A 79 -27.05 6.04 15.65
N GLU A 80 -28.35 6.36 15.70
CA GLU A 80 -29.22 6.12 16.86
C GLU A 80 -30.29 5.08 16.49
N LYS A 81 -30.34 3.94 17.18
CA LYS A 81 -31.37 2.91 16.97
C LYS A 81 -32.08 2.53 18.27
N LYS A 82 -33.41 2.38 18.18
CA LYS A 82 -34.26 1.86 19.25
C LYS A 82 -34.01 0.36 19.41
N LEU A 83 -33.46 -0.06 20.55
CA LEU A 83 -33.17 -1.46 20.86
C LEU A 83 -34.44 -2.21 21.25
N GLU A 84 -35.07 -2.87 20.28
CA GLU A 84 -35.98 -4.00 20.56
C GLU A 84 -35.28 -5.31 20.18
N SER A 85 -34.68 -5.94 21.19
CA SER A 85 -34.17 -7.33 21.25
C SER A 85 -32.96 -7.76 20.38
N GLU A 86 -31.99 -8.36 21.09
CA GLU A 86 -30.88 -9.23 20.65
C GLU A 86 -29.66 -8.61 19.92
N ASN A 87 -28.54 -8.57 20.66
CA ASN A 87 -27.23 -7.98 20.34
C ASN A 87 -26.51 -8.47 19.06
N HIS A 88 -27.04 -9.44 18.31
CA HIS A 88 -26.36 -9.99 17.13
C HIS A 88 -26.89 -9.48 15.79
N ILE A 89 -28.07 -8.86 15.76
CA ILE A 89 -28.69 -8.40 14.51
C ILE A 89 -28.10 -7.03 14.07
N VAL A 90 -27.49 -6.29 14.99
CA VAL A 90 -27.05 -4.90 14.76
C VAL A 90 -25.75 -4.82 13.93
N GLU A 91 -24.77 -5.69 14.18
CA GLU A 91 -23.48 -5.65 13.44
C GLU A 91 -23.68 -5.97 11.96
N GLU A 92 -24.45 -7.01 11.64
CA GLU A 92 -24.67 -7.45 10.26
C GLU A 92 -25.50 -6.43 9.45
N GLU A 93 -26.50 -5.78 10.06
CA GLU A 93 -27.29 -4.75 9.39
C GLU A 93 -26.50 -3.46 9.14
N VAL A 94 -25.68 -3.03 10.10
CA VAL A 94 -24.77 -1.87 9.96
C VAL A 94 -23.69 -2.17 8.92
N GLU A 95 -23.09 -3.35 8.96
CA GLU A 95 -22.15 -3.83 7.94
C GLU A 95 -22.75 -3.82 6.54
N ASN A 96 -23.99 -4.31 6.40
CA ASN A 96 -24.69 -4.34 5.12
C ASN A 96 -25.03 -2.93 4.61
N TYR A 97 -25.41 -2.00 5.49
CA TYR A 97 -25.66 -0.61 5.12
C TYR A 97 -24.38 0.13 4.72
N LEU A 98 -23.31 0.03 5.50
CA LEU A 98 -22.01 0.63 5.16
C LEU A 98 -21.42 0.03 3.89
N SER A 99 -21.59 -1.28 3.68
CA SER A 99 -21.23 -1.96 2.43
C SER A 99 -22.04 -1.44 1.25
N SER A 100 -23.31 -1.08 1.45
CA SER A 100 -24.15 -0.45 0.41
C SER A 100 -23.69 0.97 0.03
N LEU A 101 -22.92 1.62 0.92
CA LEU A 101 -22.27 2.91 0.71
C LEU A 101 -20.81 2.78 0.23
N GLU A 102 -20.38 1.55 -0.13
CA GLU A 102 -19.02 1.21 -0.57
C GLU A 102 -17.90 1.49 0.45
N ILE A 103 -18.23 1.56 1.75
CA ILE A 103 -17.28 1.78 2.85
C ILE A 103 -16.70 0.44 3.30
N ALA A 104 -15.38 0.29 3.25
CA ALA A 104 -14.72 -1.02 3.42
C ALA A 104 -13.97 -1.24 4.74
N ASP A 105 -13.63 -0.18 5.49
CA ASP A 105 -12.87 -0.26 6.73
C ASP A 105 -13.52 0.64 7.80
N PHE A 106 -14.15 0.07 8.82
CA PHE A 106 -14.83 0.82 9.88
C PHE A 106 -14.61 0.16 11.25
N ALA A 107 -14.82 0.91 12.33
CA ALA A 107 -14.78 0.42 13.70
C ALA A 107 -16.07 0.85 14.43
N ILE A 108 -16.80 -0.09 15.03
CA ILE A 108 -18.03 0.20 15.78
C ILE A 108 -17.70 0.35 17.26
N TYR A 109 -18.19 1.42 17.88
CA TYR A 109 -18.06 1.76 19.29
C TYR A 109 -19.45 1.92 19.92
N PHE A 110 -19.69 1.29 21.06
CA PHE A 110 -20.96 1.41 21.78
C PHE A 110 -20.82 2.36 22.98
N THR A 111 -21.87 3.11 23.31
CA THR A 111 -21.96 3.97 24.48
C THR A 111 -23.17 3.60 25.34
N ASP A 112 -22.92 3.38 26.63
CA ASP A 112 -23.91 3.61 27.68
C ASP A 112 -23.61 5.00 28.27
N LEU A 113 -24.62 5.67 28.84
CA LEU A 113 -24.61 7.09 29.29
C LEU A 113 -23.37 7.59 30.08
N ASP A 114 -22.46 6.72 30.52
CA ASP A 114 -21.19 7.03 31.22
C ASP A 114 -19.94 6.25 30.71
N GLN A 115 -19.99 5.42 29.65
CA GLN A 115 -18.88 4.52 29.23
C GLN A 115 -18.82 4.25 27.71
N PHE A 116 -17.61 4.11 27.15
CA PHE A 116 -17.37 3.76 25.73
C PHE A 116 -16.78 2.34 25.56
N LEU A 117 -17.26 1.59 24.58
CA LEU A 117 -16.80 0.23 24.20
C LEU A 117 -15.98 0.27 22.90
N LEU A 118 -14.77 -0.31 22.90
CA LEU A 118 -13.89 -0.45 21.72
C LEU A 118 -14.25 -1.70 20.89
N ALA A 119 -14.03 -1.61 19.56
CA ALA A 119 -14.30 -2.62 18.52
C ALA A 119 -13.78 -4.07 18.80
N PRO A 120 -14.25 -5.10 18.05
CA PRO A 120 -14.17 -6.52 18.43
C PRO A 120 -12.75 -7.10 18.61
N ASP A 121 -11.75 -6.52 17.96
CA ASP A 121 -10.35 -7.00 17.98
C ASP A 121 -9.53 -6.51 19.19
N ALA A 122 -10.11 -5.72 20.08
CA ALA A 122 -9.47 -5.35 21.33
C ALA A 122 -9.58 -6.49 22.37
N ASP A 123 -8.43 -6.87 22.95
CA ASP A 123 -8.29 -7.72 24.14
C ASP A 123 -9.44 -7.45 25.13
N GLU A 124 -10.17 -8.48 25.60
CA GLU A 124 -11.42 -8.30 26.36
C GLU A 124 -11.27 -7.42 27.61
N THR A 125 -10.04 -7.28 28.10
CA THR A 125 -9.66 -6.41 29.23
C THR A 125 -9.63 -4.91 28.91
N LYS A 126 -9.70 -4.51 27.62
CA LYS A 126 -9.68 -3.12 27.14
C LYS A 126 -11.04 -2.59 26.67
N ARG A 127 -12.11 -3.38 26.77
CA ARG A 127 -13.43 -3.06 26.21
C ARG A 127 -14.18 -1.91 26.91
N LYS A 128 -13.61 -1.22 27.91
CA LYS A 128 -14.29 -0.12 28.61
C LYS A 128 -13.32 1.03 28.87
N LEU A 129 -13.55 2.17 28.23
CA LEU A 129 -12.81 3.41 28.49
C LEU A 129 -13.70 4.44 29.21
N PRO A 130 -13.20 5.08 30.28
CA PRO A 130 -13.75 6.33 30.79
C PRO A 130 -13.84 7.39 29.69
N LYS A 131 -14.77 8.35 29.84
CA LYS A 131 -15.02 9.41 28.85
C LYS A 131 -13.77 10.21 28.44
N GLU A 132 -12.90 10.52 29.39
CA GLU A 132 -11.66 11.28 29.14
C GLU A 132 -10.68 10.46 28.28
N ASP A 133 -10.45 9.19 28.64
CA ASP A 133 -9.58 8.28 27.90
C ASP A 133 -10.10 8.00 26.47
N PHE A 134 -11.42 8.01 26.26
CA PHE A 134 -12.02 7.90 24.93
C PHE A 134 -11.80 9.14 24.07
N LEU A 135 -11.91 10.35 24.63
CA LEU A 135 -11.66 11.59 23.90
C LEU A 135 -10.19 11.72 23.50
N ASP A 136 -9.26 11.33 24.39
CA ASP A 136 -7.83 11.27 24.08
C ASP A 136 -7.54 10.26 22.94
N TYR A 137 -8.16 9.08 22.99
CA TYR A 137 -8.05 8.08 21.93
C TYR A 137 -8.65 8.55 20.60
N LEU A 138 -9.81 9.23 20.63
CA LEU A 138 -10.44 9.82 19.45
C LEU A 138 -9.55 10.92 18.85
N GLU A 139 -8.91 11.75 19.69
CA GLU A 139 -7.95 12.76 19.26
C GLU A 139 -6.75 12.13 18.55
N GLU A 140 -6.15 11.09 19.15
CA GLU A 140 -5.02 10.34 18.58
C GLU A 140 -5.40 9.73 17.22
N LEU A 141 -6.57 9.08 17.14
CA LEU A 141 -7.09 8.48 15.91
C LEU A 141 -7.34 9.52 14.81
N LEU A 142 -7.95 10.65 15.16
CA LEU A 142 -8.22 11.75 14.23
C LEU A 142 -6.93 12.42 13.74
N LEU A 143 -5.94 12.60 14.62
CA LEU A 143 -4.63 13.13 14.28
C LEU A 143 -3.87 12.18 13.34
N ASP A 144 -3.88 10.89 13.61
CA ASP A 144 -3.26 9.87 12.75
C ASP A 144 -3.96 9.79 11.38
N THR A 145 -5.29 9.86 11.36
CA THR A 145 -6.08 9.88 10.12
C THR A 145 -5.80 11.16 9.32
N ALA A 146 -5.78 12.32 9.96
CA ALA A 146 -5.44 13.60 9.31
C ALA A 146 -4.02 13.58 8.74
N LYS A 147 -3.06 12.98 9.46
CA LYS A 147 -1.68 12.81 9.02
C LYS A 147 -1.59 11.90 7.80
N LEU A 148 -2.32 10.79 7.79
CA LEU A 148 -2.39 9.86 6.66
C LEU A 148 -3.00 10.52 5.41
N ILE A 149 -4.10 11.26 5.58
CA ILE A 149 -4.74 12.02 4.49
C ILE A 149 -3.78 13.09 3.96
N SER A 150 -3.10 13.82 4.85
CA SER A 150 -2.12 14.84 4.48
C SER A 150 -0.94 14.24 3.72
N GLU A 151 -0.45 13.07 4.12
CA GLU A 151 0.60 12.31 3.43
C GLU A 151 0.15 11.84 2.04
N GLN A 152 -1.06 11.30 1.90
CA GLN A 152 -1.61 10.88 0.60
C GLN A 152 -1.78 12.06 -0.36
N LEU A 153 -2.42 13.14 0.12
CA LEU A 153 -2.57 14.37 -0.65
C LEU A 153 -1.21 14.94 -1.04
N SER A 154 -0.25 14.95 -0.11
CA SER A 154 1.08 15.52 -0.33
C SER A 154 1.91 14.71 -1.32
N SER A 155 1.86 13.38 -1.22
CA SER A 155 2.62 12.47 -2.07
C SER A 155 2.06 12.32 -3.49
N GLY A 156 0.80 12.74 -3.72
CA GLY A 156 0.13 12.61 -5.03
C GLY A 156 -0.01 11.15 -5.45
N THR A 157 0.01 10.24 -4.48
CA THR A 157 -0.03 8.80 -4.70
C THR A 157 -1.48 8.36 -4.71
N GLU A 158 -2.01 8.08 -5.89
CA GLU A 158 -3.18 7.21 -5.96
C GLU A 158 -2.69 5.78 -5.76
N PRO A 159 -3.44 4.91 -5.05
CA PRO A 159 -3.26 3.48 -5.24
C PRO A 159 -3.22 3.25 -6.76
N GLU A 160 -2.25 2.50 -7.27
CA GLU A 160 -2.40 1.92 -8.60
C GLU A 160 -3.68 1.11 -8.50
N GLY A 161 -4.80 1.71 -8.90
CA GLY A 161 -6.11 1.10 -8.77
C GLY A 161 -5.94 -0.28 -9.35
N ASP A 162 -6.41 -1.29 -8.62
CA ASP A 162 -6.88 -2.44 -9.34
C ASP A 162 -7.73 -1.85 -10.46
N VAL A 163 -7.39 -2.20 -11.70
CA VAL A 163 -8.43 -2.14 -12.70
C VAL A 163 -9.45 -3.12 -12.14
N GLU A 164 -10.34 -2.60 -11.29
CA GLU A 164 -11.67 -3.13 -11.12
C GLU A 164 -12.17 -3.08 -12.56
N LEU A 165 -11.97 -4.20 -13.24
CA LEU A 165 -12.67 -4.60 -14.43
C LEU A 165 -14.14 -4.77 -13.99
N GLN A 166 -14.76 -3.69 -13.51
CA GLN A 166 -16.20 -3.54 -13.43
C GLN A 166 -16.77 -3.34 -14.85
N GLY A 167 -15.92 -3.10 -15.85
CA GLY A 167 -16.19 -3.41 -17.25
C GLY A 167 -15.84 -4.87 -17.56
N ARG A 168 -16.66 -5.53 -18.38
CA ARG A 168 -16.32 -6.85 -18.98
C ARG A 168 -14.85 -6.87 -19.38
N ILE A 169 -14.16 -7.99 -19.14
CA ILE A 169 -12.84 -8.20 -19.73
C ILE A 169 -13.05 -8.17 -21.25
N ASP A 170 -12.77 -7.04 -21.89
CA ASP A 170 -12.98 -6.86 -23.34
C ASP A 170 -12.05 -7.78 -24.16
N ASP A 171 -11.00 -8.31 -23.52
CA ASP A 171 -10.09 -9.31 -24.09
C ASP A 171 -9.70 -10.36 -23.03
N PRO A 172 -10.49 -11.45 -22.88
CA PRO A 172 -10.15 -12.55 -21.98
C PRO A 172 -8.92 -13.30 -22.50
N TYR A 173 -7.96 -13.56 -21.62
CA TYR A 173 -6.78 -14.36 -21.97
C TYR A 173 -7.18 -15.75 -22.46
N ASN A 174 -6.44 -16.28 -23.42
CA ASN A 174 -6.66 -17.62 -23.93
C ASN A 174 -6.33 -18.66 -22.84
N PRO A 175 -7.30 -19.45 -22.36
CA PRO A 175 -7.04 -20.45 -21.33
C PRO A 175 -5.98 -21.49 -21.71
N ASP A 176 -5.81 -21.75 -23.01
CA ASP A 176 -4.84 -22.73 -23.53
C ASP A 176 -3.37 -22.27 -23.36
N GLU A 177 -3.15 -20.97 -23.13
CA GLU A 177 -1.82 -20.41 -22.88
C GLU A 177 -1.40 -20.53 -21.41
N ILE A 178 -2.35 -20.81 -20.51
CA ILE A 178 -2.09 -20.95 -19.08
C ILE A 178 -1.50 -22.33 -18.82
N LYS A 179 -0.22 -22.36 -18.46
CA LYS A 179 0.51 -23.59 -18.20
C LYS A 179 0.85 -23.69 -16.73
N ILE A 180 0.02 -24.43 -16.01
CA ILE A 180 0.25 -24.75 -14.59
C ILE A 180 0.44 -26.26 -14.48
N THR A 181 1.58 -26.67 -13.95
CA THR A 181 1.87 -28.07 -13.66
C THR A 181 1.58 -28.33 -12.19
N GLN A 182 0.74 -29.33 -11.91
CA GLN A 182 0.44 -29.78 -10.55
C GLN A 182 1.21 -31.06 -10.26
N GLN A 183 1.99 -31.06 -9.19
CA GLN A 183 2.84 -32.19 -8.83
C GLN A 183 2.97 -32.35 -7.32
N LEU A 184 3.22 -33.59 -6.90
CA LEU A 184 3.61 -33.91 -5.53
C LEU A 184 5.13 -34.03 -5.48
N LEU A 185 5.78 -33.15 -4.72
CA LEU A 185 7.23 -33.18 -4.53
C LEU A 185 7.57 -33.48 -3.08
N SER A 186 8.54 -34.36 -2.85
CA SER A 186 8.99 -34.66 -1.49
C SER A 186 9.68 -33.45 -0.86
N VAL A 187 9.55 -33.29 0.46
CA VAL A 187 10.30 -32.29 1.25
C VAL A 187 11.80 -32.40 0.97
N LYS A 188 12.34 -33.61 0.85
CA LYS A 188 13.76 -33.82 0.53
C LYS A 188 14.16 -33.18 -0.80
N TYR A 189 13.41 -33.45 -1.87
CA TYR A 189 13.71 -32.89 -3.19
C TYR A 189 13.58 -31.37 -3.21
N MET A 190 12.54 -30.83 -2.58
CA MET A 190 12.37 -29.38 -2.42
C MET A 190 13.53 -28.73 -1.65
N PHE A 191 14.05 -29.43 -0.64
CA PHE A 191 15.21 -28.97 0.12
C PHE A 191 16.51 -29.03 -0.68
N GLU A 192 16.73 -30.07 -1.49
CA GLU A 192 17.87 -30.17 -2.41
C GLU A 192 17.88 -29.01 -3.42
N LEU A 193 16.72 -28.72 -4.04
CA LEU A 193 16.58 -27.56 -4.94
C LEU A 193 16.89 -26.22 -4.22
N TYR A 194 16.54 -26.12 -2.94
CA TYR A 194 16.85 -24.95 -2.14
C TYR A 194 18.35 -24.83 -1.83
N GLU A 195 19.01 -25.93 -1.44
CA GLU A 195 20.46 -25.97 -1.19
C GLU A 195 21.27 -25.66 -2.46
N ASP A 196 20.79 -26.07 -3.63
CA ASP A 196 21.38 -25.78 -4.93
C ASP A 196 21.11 -24.34 -5.43
N ASN A 197 20.44 -23.50 -4.64
CA ASN A 197 20.01 -22.14 -4.99
C ASN A 197 19.09 -22.08 -6.22
N LEU A 198 18.35 -23.16 -6.49
CA LEU A 198 17.32 -23.22 -7.54
C LEU A 198 15.94 -22.78 -7.05
N ILE A 199 15.76 -22.56 -5.74
CA ILE A 199 14.54 -22.00 -5.16
C ILE A 199 14.87 -20.68 -4.47
N GLU A 200 14.24 -19.60 -4.95
CA GLU A 200 14.18 -18.33 -4.24
C GLU A 200 12.92 -18.30 -3.36
N LEU A 201 13.09 -18.58 -2.06
CA LEU A 201 11.99 -18.62 -1.08
C LEU A 201 11.26 -17.29 -0.94
N SER A 202 12.02 -16.20 -0.92
CA SER A 202 11.51 -14.85 -0.77
C SER A 202 12.52 -13.89 -1.38
N PRO A 203 12.11 -13.00 -2.29
CA PRO A 203 12.97 -11.91 -2.68
C PRO A 203 13.19 -11.00 -1.46
N ASP A 204 14.26 -10.19 -1.48
CA ASP A 204 14.73 -9.43 -0.31
C ASP A 204 13.63 -8.61 0.39
N PHE A 205 12.62 -8.15 -0.34
CA PHE A 205 11.52 -7.34 0.18
C PHE A 205 10.47 -8.11 1.00
N GLN A 206 10.35 -9.43 0.85
CA GLN A 206 9.44 -10.28 1.62
C GLN A 206 10.10 -10.91 2.86
N ARG A 207 11.44 -10.89 2.96
CA ARG A 207 12.20 -11.49 4.08
C ARG A 207 11.89 -10.88 5.45
N GLN A 208 11.31 -9.69 5.51
CA GLN A 208 10.91 -9.07 6.78
C GLN A 208 9.58 -9.61 7.33
N ARG A 209 8.80 -10.35 6.52
CA ARG A 209 7.49 -10.90 6.90
C ARG A 209 7.57 -12.34 7.44
N VAL A 210 8.74 -12.72 7.97
CA VAL A 210 8.99 -14.09 8.44
C VAL A 210 8.22 -14.40 9.73
N TRP A 211 7.69 -15.62 9.87
CA TRP A 211 7.14 -16.12 11.14
C TRP A 211 8.20 -16.01 12.24
N LYS A 212 8.09 -14.98 13.08
CA LYS A 212 9.03 -14.78 14.22
C LYS A 212 8.79 -15.78 15.35
N ASN A 213 7.59 -16.36 15.41
CA ASN A 213 7.20 -17.27 16.47
C ASN A 213 7.63 -18.72 16.19
N VAL A 214 8.62 -19.20 16.94
CA VAL A 214 9.11 -20.59 16.87
C VAL A 214 8.00 -21.61 17.15
N LYS A 215 6.99 -21.28 17.97
CA LYS A 215 5.84 -22.17 18.22
C LYS A 215 5.08 -22.45 16.93
N GLN A 216 4.77 -21.42 16.16
CA GLN A 216 4.05 -21.55 14.89
C GLN A 216 4.84 -22.40 13.88
N LYS A 217 6.16 -22.17 13.77
CA LYS A 217 7.05 -23.02 12.97
C LYS A 217 7.06 -24.46 13.46
N SER A 218 7.04 -24.69 14.77
CA SER A 218 7.07 -26.03 15.39
C SER A 218 5.79 -26.83 15.13
N LEU A 219 4.61 -26.19 15.20
CA LEU A 219 3.32 -26.83 14.89
C LEU A 219 3.21 -27.27 13.41
N LEU A 220 3.87 -26.54 12.50
CA LEU A 220 3.98 -26.98 11.11
C LEU A 220 4.83 -28.26 10.99
N ILE A 221 5.96 -28.32 11.69
CA ILE A 221 6.79 -29.55 11.71
C ILE A 221 6.03 -30.70 12.36
N GLU A 222 5.28 -30.45 13.43
CA GLU A 222 4.40 -31.43 14.06
C GLU A 222 3.39 -32.00 13.04
N SER A 223 2.78 -31.13 12.24
CA SER A 223 1.86 -31.54 11.17
C SER A 223 2.53 -32.48 10.17
N LEU A 224 3.79 -32.22 9.78
CA LEU A 224 4.54 -33.12 8.90
C LEU A 224 4.81 -34.49 9.54
N ILE A 225 5.15 -34.52 10.84
CA ILE A 225 5.40 -35.77 11.57
C ILE A 225 4.10 -36.55 11.79
N LEU A 226 2.96 -35.88 11.90
CA LEU A 226 1.64 -36.50 12.04
C LEU A 226 1.00 -36.89 10.68
N ASN A 227 1.64 -36.55 9.56
CA ASN A 227 1.08 -36.67 8.20
C ASN A 227 -0.23 -35.91 8.01
N ILE A 228 -0.39 -34.77 8.69
CA ILE A 228 -1.51 -33.85 8.48
C ILE A 228 -1.25 -33.11 7.16
N PRO A 229 -2.19 -33.14 6.19
CA PRO A 229 -2.05 -32.39 4.95
C PRO A 229 -1.90 -30.88 5.22
N ILE A 230 -0.93 -30.25 4.57
CA ILE A 230 -0.74 -28.80 4.62
C ILE A 230 -1.18 -28.17 3.29
N PRO A 231 -1.55 -26.87 3.27
CA PRO A 231 -2.03 -26.25 2.04
C PRO A 231 -0.96 -26.27 0.94
N ALA A 232 -1.43 -26.28 -0.31
CA ALA A 232 -0.56 -26.32 -1.49
C ALA A 232 0.38 -25.11 -1.56
N PHE A 233 1.49 -25.28 -2.27
CA PHE A 233 2.46 -24.24 -2.56
C PHE A 233 2.34 -23.82 -4.01
N TYR A 234 2.70 -22.58 -4.29
CA TYR A 234 2.73 -22.03 -5.65
C TYR A 234 4.11 -21.48 -5.92
N MET A 235 4.67 -21.83 -7.08
CA MET A 235 5.95 -21.33 -7.55
C MET A 235 5.86 -20.88 -9.01
N TYR A 236 6.70 -19.94 -9.38
CA TYR A 236 6.89 -19.45 -10.73
C TYR A 236 8.25 -19.91 -11.25
N GLU A 237 8.29 -20.52 -12.44
CA GLU A 237 9.54 -20.82 -13.13
C GLU A 237 10.10 -19.53 -13.75
N THR A 238 11.35 -19.20 -13.42
CA THR A 238 12.03 -17.98 -13.90
C THR A 238 12.87 -18.26 -15.16
N PHE A 239 13.33 -17.19 -15.81
CA PHE A 239 14.06 -17.27 -17.10
C PHE A 239 15.36 -18.07 -17.06
N ASP A 240 15.96 -18.21 -15.87
CA ASP A 240 17.17 -18.98 -15.64
C ASP A 240 16.89 -20.44 -15.22
N GLY A 241 15.63 -20.87 -15.23
CA GLY A 241 15.22 -22.23 -14.85
C GLY A 241 15.18 -22.46 -13.33
N SER A 242 15.30 -21.41 -12.52
CA SER A 242 15.05 -21.46 -11.09
C SER A 242 13.56 -21.25 -10.77
N PHE A 243 13.18 -21.39 -9.51
CA PHE A 243 11.81 -21.29 -9.03
C PHE A 243 11.67 -20.18 -7.99
N GLN A 244 10.79 -19.23 -8.26
CA GLN A 244 10.37 -18.22 -7.29
C GLN A 244 9.14 -18.72 -6.53
N ILE A 245 9.21 -18.81 -5.20
CA ILE A 245 8.03 -19.15 -4.41
C ILE A 245 7.07 -17.96 -4.34
N ILE A 246 5.81 -18.20 -4.70
CA ILE A 246 4.73 -17.21 -4.71
C ILE A 246 3.94 -17.31 -3.41
N ASP A 247 3.58 -18.53 -3.02
CA ASP A 247 2.83 -18.83 -1.80
C ASP A 247 3.42 -20.02 -1.04
N GLY A 248 3.26 -19.97 0.29
CA GLY A 248 3.82 -20.95 1.21
C GLY A 248 5.29 -20.67 1.59
N GLN A 249 5.80 -19.48 1.29
CA GLN A 249 7.16 -19.05 1.63
C GLN A 249 7.49 -19.25 3.12
N GLN A 250 6.58 -18.83 4.00
CA GLN A 250 6.73 -18.98 5.46
C GLN A 250 6.75 -20.43 5.91
N ARG A 251 5.97 -21.28 5.24
CA ARG A 251 5.95 -22.71 5.52
C ARG A 251 7.24 -23.37 5.07
N LEU A 252 7.74 -23.05 3.87
CA LEU A 252 9.03 -23.59 3.39
C LEU A 252 10.20 -23.06 4.23
N ASP A 253 10.21 -21.79 4.60
CA ASP A 253 11.22 -21.22 5.52
C ASP A 253 11.26 -21.97 6.86
N ALA A 254 10.09 -22.24 7.46
CA ALA A 254 10.02 -23.04 8.67
C ALA A 254 10.55 -24.47 8.46
N ILE A 255 10.13 -25.15 7.38
CA ILE A 255 10.57 -26.51 7.07
C ILE A 255 12.09 -26.55 6.86
N PHE A 256 12.62 -25.71 5.97
CA PHE A 256 14.03 -25.70 5.62
C PHE A 256 14.90 -25.22 6.77
N GLY A 257 14.47 -24.22 7.53
CA GLY A 257 15.16 -23.78 8.74
C GLY A 257 15.26 -24.88 9.79
N PHE A 258 14.22 -25.72 9.96
CA PHE A 258 14.30 -26.88 10.85
C PHE A 258 15.28 -27.93 10.33
N LEU A 259 15.25 -28.24 9.04
CA LEU A 259 16.17 -29.18 8.39
C LEU A 259 17.63 -28.72 8.52
N ASN A 260 17.88 -27.41 8.43
CA ASN A 260 19.17 -26.77 8.67
C ASN A 260 19.59 -26.73 10.15
N GLY A 261 18.70 -27.09 11.08
CA GLY A 261 18.97 -27.02 12.51
C GLY A 261 18.96 -25.60 13.10
N GLU A 262 18.26 -24.66 12.47
CA GLU A 262 18.21 -23.25 12.92
C GLU A 262 17.40 -23.06 14.21
N TYR A 263 16.46 -23.96 14.50
CA TYR A 263 15.64 -23.87 15.71
C TYR A 263 15.25 -25.25 16.26
N LYS A 264 14.91 -25.26 17.56
CA LYS A 264 14.37 -26.42 18.29
C LYS A 264 12.85 -26.38 18.33
N LEU A 265 12.22 -27.56 18.31
CA LEU A 265 10.76 -27.66 18.44
C LEU A 265 10.30 -27.12 19.81
N LYS A 266 9.21 -26.34 19.83
CA LYS A 266 8.64 -25.76 21.05
C LYS A 266 7.14 -25.55 20.93
N GLY A 267 6.41 -25.79 22.02
CA GLY A 267 4.97 -25.54 22.11
C GLY A 267 4.16 -26.47 21.20
N LEU A 268 4.58 -27.74 21.17
CA LEU A 268 3.93 -28.82 20.43
C LEU A 268 2.64 -29.25 21.14
N GLU A 269 1.62 -29.65 20.40
CA GLU A 269 0.30 -30.00 20.97
C GLU A 269 0.15 -31.50 21.25
N TYR A 270 0.69 -32.34 20.36
CA TYR A 270 0.54 -33.81 20.40
C TYR A 270 1.86 -34.53 20.64
N LEU A 271 2.97 -33.93 20.21
CA LEU A 271 4.30 -34.52 20.17
C LEU A 271 5.25 -33.87 21.19
N SER A 272 4.75 -33.54 22.39
CA SER A 272 5.48 -32.83 23.44
C SER A 272 6.82 -33.50 23.84
N ASN A 273 6.94 -34.82 23.67
CA ASN A 273 8.18 -35.56 23.90
C ASN A 273 9.30 -35.24 22.89
N TYR A 274 9.02 -34.50 21.82
CA TYR A 274 10.00 -34.02 20.84
C TYR A 274 10.36 -32.55 21.03
N GLU A 275 9.83 -31.88 22.06
CA GLU A 275 10.24 -30.51 22.38
C GLU A 275 11.72 -30.40 22.74
N GLY A 276 12.34 -29.29 22.35
CA GLY A 276 13.76 -29.02 22.60
C GLY A 276 14.73 -29.74 21.66
N LEU A 277 14.23 -30.56 20.73
CA LEU A 277 15.03 -31.29 19.75
C LEU A 277 15.23 -30.48 18.45
N PHE A 278 16.43 -30.55 17.89
CA PHE A 278 16.71 -30.19 16.51
C PHE A 278 16.37 -31.35 15.56
N PHE A 279 16.33 -31.08 14.27
CA PHE A 279 16.15 -32.14 13.26
C PHE A 279 17.18 -33.28 13.40
N ALA A 280 18.44 -32.93 13.66
CA ALA A 280 19.52 -33.90 13.85
C ALA A 280 19.31 -34.83 15.06
N ASP A 281 18.58 -34.37 16.09
CA ASP A 281 18.32 -35.13 17.31
C ASP A 281 17.15 -36.12 17.15
N LEU A 282 16.35 -35.99 16.09
CA LEU A 282 15.25 -36.89 15.81
C LEU A 282 15.74 -38.30 15.43
N SER A 283 14.95 -39.33 15.74
CA SER A 283 15.24 -40.68 15.27
C SER A 283 15.27 -40.74 13.72
N LYS A 284 16.07 -41.64 13.16
CA LYS A 284 16.16 -41.82 11.70
C LYS A 284 14.80 -42.12 11.03
N LYS A 285 13.90 -42.76 11.77
CA LYS A 285 12.52 -42.99 11.32
C LYS A 285 11.77 -41.67 11.12
N MET A 286 11.85 -40.75 12.09
CA MET A 286 11.18 -39.43 12.04
C MET A 286 11.83 -38.50 11.01
N GLN A 287 13.17 -38.44 10.95
CA GLN A 287 13.87 -37.70 9.89
C GLN A 287 13.42 -38.17 8.50
N GLY A 288 13.40 -39.49 8.30
CA GLY A 288 12.92 -40.08 7.06
C GLY A 288 11.43 -39.81 6.78
N GLN A 289 10.60 -39.67 7.81
CA GLN A 289 9.20 -39.33 7.64
C GLN A 289 9.03 -37.90 7.12
N ILE A 290 9.68 -36.92 7.75
CA ILE A 290 9.68 -35.52 7.30
C ILE A 290 10.18 -35.43 5.85
N TYR A 291 11.30 -36.07 5.53
CA TYR A 291 11.85 -36.06 4.17
C TYR A 291 10.94 -36.66 3.10
N ARG A 292 10.15 -37.69 3.45
CA ARG A 292 9.22 -38.35 2.52
C ARG A 292 7.88 -37.66 2.40
N THR A 293 7.56 -36.69 3.27
CA THR A 293 6.31 -35.94 3.19
C THR A 293 6.19 -35.30 1.81
N GLN A 294 5.04 -35.50 1.18
CA GLN A 294 4.76 -34.99 -0.16
C GLN A 294 4.06 -33.63 -0.04
N LEU A 295 4.64 -32.62 -0.67
CA LEU A 295 4.09 -31.27 -0.78
C LEU A 295 3.33 -31.15 -2.10
N SER A 296 2.12 -30.59 -2.06
CA SER A 296 1.37 -30.25 -3.25
C SER A 296 1.91 -28.96 -3.84
N ILE A 297 2.50 -29.03 -5.03
CA ILE A 297 3.17 -27.92 -5.70
C ILE A 297 2.43 -27.60 -7.00
N ASN A 298 2.06 -26.33 -7.16
CA ASN A 298 1.59 -25.77 -8.43
C ASN A 298 2.71 -24.90 -9.02
N THR A 299 3.27 -25.33 -10.15
CA THR A 299 4.31 -24.59 -10.86
C THR A 299 3.69 -23.86 -12.04
N ILE A 300 3.76 -22.54 -12.02
CA ILE A 300 3.38 -21.67 -13.14
C ILE A 300 4.56 -21.59 -14.09
N ASP A 301 4.36 -22.07 -15.31
CA ASP A 301 5.37 -22.09 -16.36
C ASP A 301 5.66 -20.67 -16.85
N ILE A 302 6.92 -20.40 -17.13
CA ILE A 302 7.41 -19.11 -17.61
C ILE A 302 6.71 -18.61 -18.88
N ARG A 303 6.24 -19.54 -19.73
CA ARG A 303 5.56 -19.26 -21.00
C ARG A 303 4.11 -18.81 -20.82
N SER A 304 3.57 -18.87 -19.60
CA SER A 304 2.24 -18.34 -19.30
C SER A 304 2.24 -16.82 -19.49
N PRO A 305 1.18 -16.22 -20.09
CA PRO A 305 1.11 -14.78 -20.27
C PRO A 305 1.29 -14.04 -18.94
N LYS A 306 2.16 -13.02 -18.90
CA LYS A 306 2.52 -12.34 -17.66
C LYS A 306 1.30 -11.78 -16.92
N ARG A 307 0.34 -11.19 -17.65
CA ARG A 307 -0.95 -10.75 -17.11
C ARG A 307 -1.67 -11.84 -16.31
N VAL A 308 -1.68 -13.08 -16.81
CA VAL A 308 -2.27 -14.23 -16.10
C VAL A 308 -1.47 -14.54 -14.84
N VAL A 309 -0.14 -14.51 -14.92
CA VAL A 309 0.72 -14.72 -13.74
C VAL A 309 0.42 -13.68 -12.65
N TYR A 310 0.27 -12.40 -13.02
CA TYR A 310 -0.17 -11.36 -12.09
C TYR A 310 -1.53 -11.66 -11.47
N ASP A 311 -2.54 -12.03 -12.27
CA ASP A 311 -3.87 -12.34 -11.77
C ASP A 311 -3.87 -13.54 -10.80
N ILE A 312 -3.07 -14.57 -11.11
CA ILE A 312 -2.86 -15.72 -10.23
C ILE A 312 -2.22 -15.28 -8.91
N PHE A 313 -1.17 -14.45 -8.96
CA PHE A 313 -0.51 -13.93 -7.75
C PHE A 313 -1.49 -13.14 -6.89
N LYS A 314 -2.31 -12.26 -7.49
CA LYS A 314 -3.33 -11.49 -6.75
C LYS A 314 -4.32 -12.41 -6.05
N ARG A 315 -4.85 -13.42 -6.76
CA ARG A 315 -5.85 -14.36 -6.21
C ARG A 315 -5.29 -15.22 -5.08
N ILE A 316 -4.06 -15.70 -5.20
CA ILE A 316 -3.45 -16.54 -4.16
C ILE A 316 -3.13 -15.72 -2.90
N ASN A 317 -2.67 -14.48 -3.07
CA ASN A 317 -2.28 -13.63 -1.94
C ASN A 317 -3.46 -12.93 -1.21
N THR A 318 -4.70 -13.33 -1.49
CA THR A 318 -5.90 -12.72 -0.86
C THR A 318 -6.07 -13.05 0.63
N GLY A 319 -5.51 -14.16 1.11
CA GLY A 319 -5.61 -14.57 2.52
C GLY A 319 -4.59 -13.94 3.48
N GLY A 320 -3.68 -13.09 2.98
CA GLY A 320 -2.63 -12.42 3.76
C GLY A 320 -2.42 -10.97 3.32
N VAL A 321 -1.31 -10.34 3.72
CA VAL A 321 -0.99 -8.98 3.24
C VAL A 321 -0.65 -9.05 1.75
N PRO A 322 -1.50 -8.53 0.84
CA PRO A 322 -1.34 -8.71 -0.60
C PRO A 322 -0.05 -8.03 -1.08
N LEU A 323 0.53 -8.57 -2.13
CA LEU A 323 1.66 -7.93 -2.81
C LEU A 323 1.18 -6.69 -3.56
N ASN A 324 1.98 -5.62 -3.52
CA ASN A 324 1.75 -4.47 -4.38
C ASN A 324 2.27 -4.77 -5.80
N ASN A 325 1.92 -3.93 -6.77
CA ASN A 325 2.26 -4.18 -8.17
C ASN A 325 3.78 -4.22 -8.41
N GLN A 326 4.58 -3.46 -7.66
CA GLN A 326 6.04 -3.49 -7.77
C GLN A 326 6.64 -4.77 -7.17
N GLU A 327 6.11 -5.25 -6.04
CA GLU A 327 6.44 -6.53 -5.42
C GLU A 327 6.15 -7.69 -6.38
N MET A 328 5.02 -7.64 -7.10
CA MET A 328 4.68 -8.61 -8.14
C MET A 328 5.63 -8.53 -9.35
N ARG A 329 5.90 -7.32 -9.85
CA ARG A 329 6.89 -7.07 -10.92
C ARG A 329 8.24 -7.67 -10.57
N ASN A 330 8.75 -7.40 -9.37
CA ASN A 330 10.04 -7.89 -8.91
C ASN A 330 10.11 -9.43 -8.83
N ALA A 331 9.02 -10.07 -8.39
CA ALA A 331 8.93 -11.52 -8.26
C ALA A 331 9.00 -12.27 -9.61
N ILE A 332 8.55 -11.65 -10.71
CA ILE A 332 8.64 -12.25 -12.04
C ILE A 332 9.81 -11.73 -12.89
N SER A 333 10.66 -10.87 -12.31
CA SER A 333 11.81 -10.26 -12.98
C SER A 333 12.97 -11.23 -13.21
N THR A 334 13.87 -10.85 -14.11
CA THR A 334 15.22 -11.42 -14.17
C THR A 334 16.09 -10.90 -13.02
N LYS A 335 17.10 -11.67 -12.61
CA LYS A 335 18.08 -11.23 -11.60
C LYS A 335 18.77 -9.92 -11.97
N ALA A 336 19.19 -9.78 -13.23
CA ALA A 336 19.83 -8.57 -13.73
C ALA A 336 18.94 -7.32 -13.60
N LEU A 337 17.63 -7.46 -13.86
CA LEU A 337 16.69 -6.34 -13.70
C LEU A 337 16.47 -5.99 -12.22
N ARG A 338 16.41 -6.99 -11.33
CA ARG A 338 16.35 -6.76 -9.87
C ARG A 338 17.58 -6.02 -9.36
N GLU A 339 18.76 -6.37 -9.87
CA GLU A 339 20.04 -5.70 -9.56
C GLU A 339 20.05 -4.27 -10.10
N PHE A 340 19.59 -4.04 -11.32
CA PHE A 340 19.46 -2.70 -11.89
C PHE A 340 18.60 -1.76 -11.03
N TYR A 341 17.38 -2.19 -10.64
CA TYR A 341 16.53 -1.35 -9.78
C TYR A 341 17.19 -1.05 -8.43
N ARG A 342 17.85 -2.04 -7.83
CA ARG A 342 18.54 -1.91 -6.55
C ARG A 342 19.75 -0.97 -6.65
N ASP A 343 20.52 -1.07 -7.72
CA ASP A 343 21.69 -0.21 -7.93
C ASP A 343 21.27 1.25 -8.11
N CYS A 344 20.23 1.49 -8.91
CA CYS A 344 19.66 2.83 -9.10
C CYS A 344 19.06 3.38 -7.80
N SER A 345 18.32 2.58 -7.03
CA SER A 345 17.71 3.04 -5.78
C SER A 345 18.72 3.25 -4.64
N ASN A 346 19.92 2.68 -4.75
CA ASN A 346 21.03 2.89 -3.81
C ASN A 346 21.99 4.03 -4.21
N LEU A 347 21.77 4.70 -5.35
CA LEU A 347 22.56 5.87 -5.73
C LEU A 347 22.50 6.96 -4.65
N GLU A 348 23.65 7.57 -4.34
CA GLU A 348 23.72 8.67 -3.37
C GLU A 348 22.89 9.88 -3.85
N GLU A 349 22.87 10.12 -5.17
CA GLU A 349 22.08 11.14 -5.83
C GLU A 349 20.58 10.93 -5.63
N PHE A 350 20.11 9.68 -5.73
CA PHE A 350 18.70 9.35 -5.49
C PHE A 350 18.33 9.60 -4.02
N GLN A 351 19.17 9.15 -3.10
CA GLN A 351 18.95 9.33 -1.67
C GLN A 351 18.96 10.82 -1.28
N LYS A 352 19.88 11.63 -1.82
CA LYS A 352 19.94 13.08 -1.59
C LYS A 352 18.75 13.83 -2.21
N ALA A 353 18.44 13.57 -3.48
CA ALA A 353 17.35 14.24 -4.18
C ALA A 353 15.98 13.93 -3.56
N THR A 354 15.80 12.73 -3.01
CA THR A 354 14.58 12.35 -2.28
C THR A 354 14.64 12.64 -0.78
N ASN A 355 15.74 13.25 -0.30
CA ASN A 355 15.99 13.55 1.11
C ASN A 355 15.81 12.34 2.04
N TYR A 356 16.16 11.13 1.57
CA TYR A 356 16.02 9.85 2.28
C TYR A 356 14.57 9.52 2.70
N ARG A 357 13.57 10.10 2.04
CA ARG A 357 12.14 9.96 2.42
C ARG A 357 11.43 8.80 1.72
N ILE A 358 12.04 8.18 0.72
CA ILE A 358 11.44 7.04 0.02
C ILE A 358 11.74 5.75 0.77
N ALA A 359 10.69 5.02 1.12
CA ALA A 359 10.83 3.77 1.85
C ALA A 359 11.39 2.67 0.94
N LYS A 360 12.36 1.90 1.44
CA LYS A 360 12.76 0.62 0.81
C LYS A 360 11.74 -0.49 1.09
N ARG A 361 10.90 -0.30 2.11
CA ARG A 361 9.85 -1.26 2.49
C ARG A 361 8.84 -1.34 1.35
N ARG A 362 8.49 -2.58 0.96
CA ARG A 362 7.57 -2.85 -0.15
C ARG A 362 8.01 -2.29 -1.51
N LEU A 363 9.32 -2.10 -1.72
CA LEU A 363 9.93 -1.72 -3.00
C LEU A 363 9.49 -0.38 -3.60
N GLU A 364 9.08 0.58 -2.78
CA GLU A 364 8.72 1.91 -3.29
C GLU A 364 9.89 2.63 -3.95
N ASP A 365 11.10 2.46 -3.41
CA ASP A 365 12.35 2.96 -4.00
C ASP A 365 12.60 2.41 -5.42
N GLN A 366 12.31 1.13 -5.65
CA GLN A 366 12.45 0.51 -6.98
C GLN A 366 11.31 0.90 -7.92
N GLU A 367 10.09 1.11 -7.42
CA GLU A 367 8.99 1.69 -8.21
C GLU A 367 9.37 3.07 -8.73
N MET A 368 10.03 3.90 -7.93
CA MET A 368 10.49 5.23 -8.33
C MET A 368 11.53 5.19 -9.46
N VAL A 369 12.38 4.16 -9.51
CA VAL A 369 13.30 3.91 -10.64
C VAL A 369 12.51 3.51 -11.89
N LEU A 370 11.62 2.52 -11.78
CA LEU A 370 10.78 2.08 -12.90
C LEU A 370 9.92 3.23 -13.45
N ARG A 371 9.36 4.05 -12.58
CA ARG A 371 8.60 5.26 -12.90
C ARG A 371 9.42 6.21 -13.76
N PHE A 372 10.65 6.55 -13.33
CA PHE A 372 11.53 7.38 -14.14
C PHE A 372 11.75 6.77 -15.54
N VAL A 373 12.17 5.51 -15.63
CA VAL A 373 12.49 4.88 -16.92
C VAL A 373 11.27 4.83 -17.84
N SER A 374 10.09 4.55 -17.27
CA SER A 374 8.84 4.46 -18.02
C SER A 374 8.47 5.81 -18.66
N PHE A 375 8.52 6.87 -17.87
CA PHE A 375 8.19 8.21 -18.35
C PHE A 375 9.29 8.82 -19.22
N PHE A 376 10.55 8.50 -18.96
CA PHE A 376 11.67 8.86 -19.83
C PHE A 376 11.53 8.24 -21.22
N LYS A 377 11.12 6.97 -21.30
CA LYS A 377 10.82 6.31 -22.59
C LYS A 377 9.60 6.91 -23.31
N ALA A 378 8.60 7.34 -22.56
CA ALA A 378 7.37 7.91 -23.12
C ALA A 378 7.51 9.39 -23.53
N TYR A 379 8.56 10.08 -23.06
CA TYR A 379 8.79 11.49 -23.36
C TYR A 379 9.63 11.65 -24.63
N ASP A 380 9.14 12.45 -25.57
CA ASP A 380 9.88 12.88 -26.75
C ASP A 380 10.53 14.24 -26.47
N PHE A 381 11.85 14.22 -26.32
CA PHE A 381 12.65 15.41 -26.03
C PHE A 381 12.74 16.38 -27.22
N ASP A 382 12.59 15.92 -28.46
CA ASP A 382 12.67 16.80 -29.64
C ASP A 382 11.37 17.62 -29.81
N SER A 383 10.21 16.99 -29.59
CA SER A 383 8.91 17.66 -29.67
C SER A 383 8.44 18.26 -28.35
N HIS A 384 9.13 17.97 -27.25
CA HIS A 384 8.75 18.29 -25.87
C HIS A 384 7.34 17.79 -25.50
N THR A 385 6.95 16.63 -26.03
CA THR A 385 5.64 16.02 -25.75
C THR A 385 5.78 14.66 -25.10
N ILE A 386 4.77 14.27 -24.33
CA ILE A 386 4.70 12.94 -23.74
C ILE A 386 3.68 12.08 -24.50
N ASP A 387 4.17 10.97 -25.07
CA ASP A 387 3.32 9.95 -25.68
C ASP A 387 2.77 9.03 -24.59
N TYR A 388 1.65 9.46 -24.00
CA TYR A 388 0.93 8.69 -22.99
C TYR A 388 -0.43 8.23 -23.53
N ASN A 389 -0.40 7.10 -24.22
CA ASN A 389 -1.56 6.38 -24.77
C ASN A 389 -1.86 5.09 -23.99
N TYR A 390 -1.69 5.14 -22.67
CA TYR A 390 -1.87 4.00 -21.78
C TYR A 390 -3.18 4.10 -20.99
N LEU A 391 -3.80 2.93 -20.74
CA LEU A 391 -4.98 2.81 -19.89
C LEU A 391 -4.71 3.25 -18.45
N SER A 392 -3.50 3.03 -17.95
CA SER A 392 -3.05 3.41 -16.61
C SER A 392 -1.52 3.43 -16.52
N THR A 393 -1.00 4.04 -15.45
CA THR A 393 0.45 4.01 -15.15
C THR A 393 0.92 2.59 -14.85
N ALA A 394 0.07 1.77 -14.22
CA ALA A 394 0.35 0.35 -14.00
C ALA A 394 0.58 -0.40 -15.31
N HIS A 395 -0.16 -0.07 -16.38
CA HIS A 395 0.02 -0.65 -17.72
C HIS A 395 1.35 -0.21 -18.33
N LEU A 396 1.65 1.09 -18.32
CA LEU A 396 2.94 1.63 -18.78
C LEU A 396 4.12 0.99 -18.03
N PHE A 397 4.00 0.81 -16.72
CA PHE A 397 5.04 0.23 -15.89
C PHE A 397 5.22 -1.28 -16.16
N ASN A 398 4.14 -2.01 -16.43
CA ASN A 398 4.23 -3.42 -16.85
C ASN A 398 4.96 -3.55 -18.20
N GLU A 399 4.55 -2.78 -19.21
CA GLU A 399 5.21 -2.80 -20.52
C GLU A 399 6.68 -2.40 -20.43
N THR A 400 6.99 -1.34 -19.67
CA THR A 400 8.38 -0.91 -19.46
C THR A 400 9.19 -1.98 -18.73
N HIS A 401 8.60 -2.64 -17.74
CA HIS A 401 9.25 -3.71 -17.00
C HIS A 401 9.58 -4.91 -17.90
N GLU A 402 8.65 -5.31 -18.76
CA GLU A 402 8.86 -6.36 -19.76
C GLU A 402 9.93 -5.98 -20.77
N TYR A 403 9.87 -4.76 -21.31
CA TYR A 403 10.91 -4.21 -22.17
C TYR A 403 12.29 -4.26 -21.52
N LEU A 404 12.42 -3.90 -20.25
CA LEU A 404 13.70 -3.91 -19.53
C LEU A 404 14.21 -5.34 -19.29
N MET A 405 13.35 -6.34 -19.12
CA MET A 405 13.80 -7.74 -19.02
C MET A 405 14.49 -8.21 -20.30
N GLU A 406 13.98 -7.77 -21.46
CA GLU A 406 14.50 -8.14 -22.78
C GLU A 406 15.69 -7.29 -23.25
N ASN A 407 15.89 -6.11 -22.64
CA ASN A 407 16.92 -5.15 -23.06
C ASN A 407 17.93 -4.79 -21.95
N PRO A 408 18.69 -5.74 -21.37
CA PRO A 408 19.73 -5.42 -20.38
C PRO A 408 20.81 -4.45 -20.85
N SER A 409 21.07 -4.37 -22.16
CA SER A 409 22.04 -3.44 -22.75
C SER A 409 21.67 -1.97 -22.56
N LYS A 410 20.43 -1.66 -22.18
CA LYS A 410 19.94 -0.30 -21.95
C LYS A 410 20.10 0.19 -20.51
N TYR A 411 20.52 -0.67 -19.59
CA TYR A 411 20.56 -0.33 -18.16
C TYR A 411 21.50 0.83 -17.86
N ASP A 412 22.70 0.85 -18.44
CA ASP A 412 23.66 1.94 -18.21
C ASP A 412 23.15 3.29 -18.75
N GLU A 413 22.51 3.27 -19.93
CA GLU A 413 21.89 4.47 -20.53
C GLU A 413 20.82 5.07 -19.60
N TYR A 414 19.90 4.23 -19.11
CA TYR A 414 18.86 4.69 -18.19
C TYR A 414 19.39 5.10 -16.83
N LYS A 415 20.41 4.41 -16.31
CA LYS A 415 21.05 4.75 -15.04
C LYS A 415 21.72 6.12 -15.10
N GLU A 416 22.43 6.42 -16.19
CA GLU A 416 23.08 7.73 -16.36
C GLU A 416 22.04 8.85 -16.53
N ALA A 417 21.01 8.67 -17.37
CA ALA A 417 19.94 9.65 -17.51
C ALA A 417 19.23 9.90 -16.16
N PHE A 418 18.96 8.82 -15.41
CA PHE A 418 18.35 8.89 -14.08
C PHE A 418 19.20 9.72 -13.11
N LYS A 419 20.50 9.40 -13.05
CA LYS A 419 21.46 10.10 -12.20
C LYS A 419 21.53 11.59 -12.53
N VAL A 420 21.60 11.94 -13.81
CA VAL A 420 21.64 13.34 -14.27
C VAL A 420 20.37 14.09 -13.86
N GLY A 421 19.19 13.50 -14.11
CA GLY A 421 17.90 14.08 -13.71
C GLY A 421 17.81 14.33 -12.20
N LEU A 422 18.30 13.40 -11.38
CA LEU A 422 18.34 13.54 -9.92
C LEU A 422 19.28 14.64 -9.45
N ILE A 423 20.51 14.69 -9.98
CA ILE A 423 21.50 15.73 -9.63
C ILE A 423 20.93 17.11 -9.92
N ARG A 424 20.37 17.30 -11.12
CA ARG A 424 19.83 18.58 -11.55
C ARG A 424 18.57 18.99 -10.79
N SER A 425 17.71 18.02 -10.46
CA SER A 425 16.56 18.26 -9.59
C SER A 425 17.01 18.73 -8.21
N PHE A 426 18.05 18.11 -7.65
CA PHE A 426 18.63 18.51 -6.37
C PHE A 426 19.36 19.86 -6.46
N ASP A 427 20.01 20.17 -7.58
CA ASP A 427 20.65 21.47 -7.78
C ASP A 427 19.63 22.60 -7.84
N LEU A 428 18.46 22.40 -8.44
CA LEU A 428 17.37 23.38 -8.46
C LEU A 428 16.67 23.53 -7.12
N PHE A 429 16.37 22.43 -6.41
CA PHE A 429 15.46 22.47 -5.27
C PHE A 429 16.09 22.04 -3.94
N GLY A 430 17.33 21.56 -3.92
CA GLY A 430 17.98 21.05 -2.72
C GLY A 430 17.14 20.00 -1.99
N SER A 431 17.08 20.11 -0.67
CA SER A 431 16.36 19.16 0.20
C SER A 431 14.82 19.20 0.10
N ILE A 432 14.27 20.19 -0.62
CA ILE A 432 12.83 20.33 -0.85
C ILE A 432 12.41 19.85 -2.24
N ALA A 433 13.33 19.26 -3.01
CA ALA A 433 13.01 18.65 -4.30
C ALA A 433 11.77 17.77 -4.21
N PHE A 434 10.90 17.91 -5.22
CA PHE A 434 9.65 17.16 -5.36
C PHE A 434 8.63 17.32 -4.23
N ASN A 435 8.75 18.34 -3.36
CA ASN A 435 7.74 18.61 -2.34
C ASN A 435 6.63 19.51 -2.90
N LYS A 436 5.42 19.34 -2.37
CA LYS A 436 4.39 20.40 -2.46
C LYS A 436 4.62 21.45 -1.38
N PHE A 437 3.99 22.61 -1.54
CA PHE A 437 3.98 23.66 -0.52
C PHE A 437 2.60 23.79 0.13
N VAL A 438 2.61 24.02 1.44
CA VAL A 438 1.48 24.56 2.21
C VAL A 438 1.64 26.07 2.27
N PHE A 439 0.55 26.80 2.06
CA PHE A 439 0.50 28.26 2.10
C PHE A 439 -0.27 28.72 3.33
N TYR A 440 0.25 29.72 4.02
CA TYR A 440 -0.35 30.31 5.23
C TYR A 440 -0.94 31.69 4.93
N GLU A 441 -1.87 32.14 5.77
CA GLU A 441 -2.55 33.44 5.63
C GLU A 441 -1.58 34.63 5.67
N ASP A 442 -0.46 34.49 6.38
CA ASP A 442 0.61 35.50 6.45
C ASP A 442 1.46 35.58 5.16
N GLY A 443 1.11 34.79 4.13
CA GLY A 443 1.81 34.71 2.85
C GLY A 443 3.05 33.81 2.89
N SER A 444 3.41 33.26 4.05
CA SER A 444 4.51 32.30 4.14
C SER A 444 4.14 30.95 3.51
N LYS A 445 5.16 30.20 3.10
CA LYS A 445 5.02 28.85 2.54
C LYS A 445 5.97 27.89 3.25
N LYS A 446 5.56 26.62 3.37
CA LYS A 446 6.42 25.55 3.87
C LYS A 446 6.28 24.29 3.02
N PRO A 447 7.38 23.54 2.76
CA PRO A 447 7.29 22.26 2.09
C PRO A 447 6.50 21.26 2.95
N THR A 448 5.70 20.40 2.32
CA THR A 448 4.86 19.41 3.02
C THR A 448 5.66 18.34 3.75
N GLY A 449 6.92 18.12 3.38
CA GLY A 449 7.74 17.08 3.98
C GLY A 449 7.62 15.72 3.28
N PHE A 450 6.80 15.60 2.24
CA PHE A 450 6.59 14.37 1.49
C PHE A 450 7.03 14.51 0.03
N ILE A 451 7.56 13.43 -0.55
CA ILE A 451 7.88 13.38 -1.97
C ILE A 451 6.60 13.21 -2.77
N ASN A 452 6.31 14.17 -3.64
CA ASN A 452 5.21 14.10 -4.59
C ASN A 452 5.67 13.33 -5.84
N LYS A 453 5.12 12.14 -6.07
CA LYS A 453 5.52 11.26 -7.19
C LYS A 453 5.32 11.90 -8.56
N PRO A 454 4.23 12.66 -8.84
CA PRO A 454 4.09 13.43 -10.08
C PRO A 454 5.25 14.43 -10.29
N LEU A 455 5.54 15.29 -9.32
CA LEU A 455 6.65 16.24 -9.43
C LEU A 455 8.00 15.53 -9.61
N TYR A 456 8.24 14.46 -8.84
CA TYR A 456 9.42 13.62 -9.02
C TYR A 456 9.54 13.13 -10.45
N THR A 457 8.46 12.59 -11.02
CA THR A 457 8.43 12.06 -12.38
C THR A 457 8.80 13.13 -13.40
N ALA A 458 8.10 14.26 -13.38
CA ALA A 458 8.28 15.30 -14.38
C ALA A 458 9.67 15.96 -14.28
N PHE A 459 10.10 16.35 -13.08
CA PHE A 459 11.40 17.01 -12.91
C PHE A 459 12.56 16.08 -13.23
N THR A 460 12.56 14.82 -12.77
CA THR A 460 13.67 13.90 -13.05
C THR A 460 13.78 13.59 -14.54
N VAL A 461 12.66 13.41 -15.25
CA VAL A 461 12.66 13.17 -16.70
C VAL A 461 13.09 14.41 -17.46
N LEU A 462 12.44 15.56 -17.26
CA LEU A 462 12.75 16.78 -18.02
C LEU A 462 14.19 17.23 -17.79
N LEU A 463 14.66 17.24 -16.54
CA LEU A 463 16.03 17.66 -16.24
C LEU A 463 17.09 16.64 -16.66
N SER A 464 16.72 15.44 -17.08
CA SER A 464 17.67 14.50 -17.69
C SER A 464 18.06 14.87 -19.13
N ASP A 465 17.35 15.82 -19.77
CA ASP A 465 17.64 16.28 -21.12
C ASP A 465 19.04 16.92 -21.23
N LYS A 466 19.71 16.66 -22.34
CA LYS A 466 21.01 17.23 -22.69
C LYS A 466 20.94 18.74 -22.96
N GLU A 467 19.76 19.31 -23.21
CA GLU A 467 19.61 20.77 -23.36
C GLU A 467 20.10 21.55 -22.13
N TYR A 468 20.11 20.91 -20.95
CA TYR A 468 20.59 21.49 -19.70
C TYR A 468 22.07 21.18 -19.38
N ASP A 469 22.81 20.57 -20.30
CA ASP A 469 24.24 20.29 -20.14
C ASP A 469 25.05 21.59 -19.97
N GLY A 470 25.90 21.63 -18.94
CA GLY A 470 26.78 22.78 -18.67
C GLY A 470 26.13 23.98 -17.97
N ILE A 471 24.82 23.93 -17.67
CA ILE A 471 24.13 24.97 -16.90
C ILE A 471 24.31 24.71 -15.40
N ASP A 472 24.81 25.70 -14.66
CA ASP A 472 24.83 25.65 -13.19
C ASP A 472 23.45 25.98 -12.63
N LEU A 473 22.61 24.96 -12.47
CA LEU A 473 21.23 25.12 -12.02
C LEU A 473 21.11 25.68 -10.59
N LYS A 474 22.15 25.58 -9.76
CA LYS A 474 22.12 26.02 -8.36
C LYS A 474 21.86 27.52 -8.23
N ILE A 475 22.35 28.32 -9.18
CA ILE A 475 22.17 29.78 -9.14
C ILE A 475 20.69 30.18 -9.29
N TYR A 476 19.87 29.30 -9.86
CA TYR A 476 18.46 29.52 -10.10
C TYR A 476 17.55 28.93 -9.01
N SER A 477 18.11 28.34 -7.96
CA SER A 477 17.33 27.59 -6.97
C SER A 477 16.22 28.40 -6.30
N TRP A 478 16.53 29.64 -5.87
CA TRP A 478 15.54 30.53 -5.25
C TRP A 478 14.36 30.84 -6.19
N LYS A 479 14.65 31.03 -7.48
CA LYS A 479 13.67 31.35 -8.51
C LYS A 479 12.82 30.13 -8.86
N ALA A 480 13.44 28.95 -8.96
CA ALA A 480 12.75 27.70 -9.20
C ALA A 480 11.70 27.42 -8.11
N GLU A 481 12.08 27.62 -6.85
CA GLU A 481 11.20 27.45 -5.70
C GLU A 481 10.01 28.42 -5.72
N GLU A 482 10.24 29.68 -6.07
CA GLU A 482 9.19 30.69 -6.15
C GLU A 482 8.21 30.42 -7.30
N LEU A 483 8.73 30.11 -8.49
CA LEU A 483 7.92 29.78 -9.66
C LEU A 483 7.07 28.53 -9.42
N LEU A 484 7.65 27.46 -8.89
CA LEU A 484 6.92 26.24 -8.57
C LEU A 484 5.84 26.49 -7.51
N ALA A 485 6.15 27.26 -6.47
CA ALA A 485 5.16 27.61 -5.44
C ALA A 485 4.02 28.46 -6.01
N ASN A 486 4.31 29.42 -6.88
CA ASN A 486 3.26 30.19 -7.54
C ASN A 486 2.41 29.31 -8.46
N LYS A 487 3.03 28.37 -9.17
CA LYS A 487 2.31 27.40 -10.01
C LYS A 487 1.36 26.51 -9.21
N MET A 488 1.75 26.10 -8.00
CA MET A 488 0.90 25.33 -7.10
C MET A 488 -0.33 26.08 -6.56
N LYS A 489 -0.38 27.42 -6.70
CA LYS A 489 -1.60 28.19 -6.37
C LYS A 489 -2.64 28.08 -7.48
N GLU A 490 -2.26 27.66 -8.68
CA GLU A 490 -3.18 27.40 -9.78
C GLU A 490 -3.92 26.08 -9.53
N TYR A 491 -5.25 26.15 -9.44
CA TYR A 491 -6.12 24.99 -9.15
C TYR A 491 -5.88 23.81 -10.10
N THR A 492 -5.69 24.08 -11.39
CA THR A 492 -5.46 23.06 -12.43
C THR A 492 -4.16 22.29 -12.19
N PHE A 493 -3.06 23.00 -11.93
CA PHE A 493 -1.77 22.37 -11.66
C PHE A 493 -1.77 21.65 -10.32
N PHE A 494 -2.31 22.27 -9.26
CA PHE A 494 -2.45 21.65 -7.94
C PHE A 494 -3.21 20.33 -8.00
N ASN A 495 -4.31 20.29 -8.75
CA ASN A 495 -5.07 19.06 -8.94
C ASN A 495 -4.27 18.02 -9.70
N ALA A 496 -3.58 18.39 -10.78
CA ALA A 496 -2.79 17.43 -11.57
C ALA A 496 -1.69 16.72 -10.76
N ILE A 497 -1.18 17.35 -9.69
CA ILE A 497 -0.19 16.76 -8.78
C ILE A 497 -0.78 16.14 -7.50
N SER A 498 -2.10 16.22 -7.31
CA SER A 498 -2.76 15.77 -6.07
C SER A 498 -3.85 14.70 -6.30
N PHE A 499 -4.58 14.79 -7.41
CA PHE A 499 -5.74 13.96 -7.72
C PHE A 499 -5.75 13.54 -9.19
N GLY A 500 -6.25 12.35 -9.50
CA GLY A 500 -6.29 11.82 -10.87
C GLY A 500 -4.91 11.81 -11.52
N THR A 501 -3.84 11.64 -10.75
CA THR A 501 -2.46 11.92 -11.17
C THR A 501 -1.99 10.96 -12.26
N ASN A 502 -2.69 9.83 -12.43
CA ASN A 502 -2.43 8.84 -13.47
C ASN A 502 -3.23 9.08 -14.77
N SER A 503 -4.12 10.07 -14.81
CA SER A 503 -4.91 10.37 -16.02
C SER A 503 -4.04 10.98 -17.12
N SER A 504 -4.29 10.60 -18.38
CA SER A 504 -3.51 11.08 -19.51
C SER A 504 -3.53 12.61 -19.66
N SER A 505 -4.66 13.25 -19.29
CA SER A 505 -4.78 14.71 -19.27
C SER A 505 -3.88 15.35 -18.21
N ASN A 506 -3.88 14.82 -16.98
CA ASN A 506 -3.07 15.37 -15.89
C ASN A 506 -1.59 15.12 -16.13
N ILE A 507 -1.21 13.99 -16.70
CA ILE A 507 0.19 13.69 -17.07
C ILE A 507 0.69 14.67 -18.14
N ARG A 508 -0.08 14.89 -19.22
CA ARG A 508 0.29 15.87 -20.26
C ARG A 508 0.40 17.29 -19.70
N LEU A 509 -0.58 17.69 -18.88
CA LEU A 509 -0.56 18.98 -18.20
C LEU A 509 0.68 19.11 -17.31
N LEU A 510 0.94 18.11 -16.46
CA LEU A 510 2.07 18.09 -15.55
C LEU A 510 3.40 18.34 -16.27
N PHE A 511 3.70 17.57 -17.32
CA PHE A 511 4.96 17.71 -18.06
C PHE A 511 5.06 19.09 -18.73
N LYS A 512 3.97 19.59 -19.30
CA LYS A 512 3.91 20.93 -19.90
C LYS A 512 4.21 22.01 -18.87
N GLU A 513 3.46 22.04 -17.77
CA GLU A 513 3.57 23.11 -16.76
C GLU A 513 4.91 23.04 -16.01
N VAL A 514 5.47 21.84 -15.77
CA VAL A 514 6.81 21.71 -15.16
C VAL A 514 7.90 22.18 -16.13
N LYS A 515 7.79 21.89 -17.43
CA LYS A 515 8.72 22.43 -18.45
C LYS A 515 8.66 23.96 -18.49
N GLU A 516 7.46 24.54 -18.45
CA GLU A 516 7.28 26.00 -18.37
C GLU A 516 7.98 26.59 -17.12
N VAL A 517 7.87 25.94 -15.96
CA VAL A 517 8.57 26.35 -14.73
C VAL A 517 10.09 26.29 -14.91
N ILE A 518 10.63 25.22 -15.50
CA ILE A 518 12.09 25.09 -15.73
C ILE A 518 12.56 26.19 -16.71
N ASP A 519 11.86 26.38 -17.83
CA ASP A 519 12.25 27.33 -18.87
C ASP A 519 12.14 28.79 -18.38
N GLU A 520 11.11 29.11 -17.60
CA GLU A 520 10.97 30.44 -16.99
C GLU A 520 12.06 30.68 -15.93
N CYS A 521 12.44 29.64 -15.18
CA CYS A 521 13.52 29.70 -14.22
C CYS A 521 14.83 30.14 -14.89
N LEU A 522 15.15 29.56 -16.06
CA LEU A 522 16.38 29.82 -16.81
C LEU A 522 16.41 31.12 -17.61
N LYS A 523 15.27 31.81 -17.79
CA LYS A 523 15.24 33.14 -18.42
C LYS A 523 15.93 34.17 -17.53
N SER A 524 16.86 34.93 -18.12
CA SER A 524 17.66 35.99 -17.48
C SER A 524 16.81 37.14 -16.95
#